data_AF-W2TZC7-F1
#
_entry.id   AF-W2TZC7-F1
#
_cell.length_a   1.000
_cell.length_b   1.000
_cell.length_c   1.000
_cell.angle_alpha   90.00
_cell.angle_beta   90.00
_cell.angle_gamma   90.00
#
_symmetry.space_group_name_H-M   'P 1'
#
loop_
_entity.id
_entity.type
_entity.pdbx_description
1 polymer ?
#
loop_
_entity_poly.entity_id
_entity_poly.type
_entity_poly.pdbx_seq_one_letter_code
_entity_poly.pdbx_strand_id
1 'polypeptide(L)'
;MAGEEVAVIAFQPVRSVISYIYQSLKKNGNHVKSNFIELLWKVVRQICIDTKSKCDNNMAYQELLRVYEFMSALEKITEPSQDYEKIWIRSSRRSNLSSLDSGMTSINWTTYLNLISSHEISQYIGPDLIVNAPPVHYMRDIDDLLDKTPKHTITNYVMLMYVLSWIELLDTKYRSGVEEFLRRSGVPVIPKEYICYTQTRRIYLDAMMALQAHRNNGKEGKRTVTDMTEELSEAFKDIIRENTWMEKASKTDEKLEGAFLASTKKEELSLTSQL
;
A
#
# COMPACT_ATOMS: atom_id res chain seq x y z
N MET A 1 -13.27 19.49 -13.72
CA MET A 1 -11.83 19.78 -13.80
C MET A 1 -11.08 18.48 -13.97
N ALA A 2 -10.60 18.19 -15.17
CA ALA A 2 -9.67 17.08 -15.40
C ALA A 2 -8.42 17.36 -14.58
N GLY A 3 -8.13 16.54 -13.58
CA GLY A 3 -6.91 16.67 -12.80
C GLY A 3 -5.73 16.38 -13.72
N GLU A 4 -4.81 17.34 -13.85
CA GLU A 4 -3.51 17.06 -14.45
C GLU A 4 -2.91 15.84 -13.76
N GLU A 5 -2.62 14.79 -14.51
CA GLU A 5 -1.92 13.62 -14.03
C GLU A 5 -0.48 14.03 -13.72
N VAL A 6 -0.23 14.40 -12.47
CA VAL A 6 1.10 14.73 -11.96
C VAL A 6 1.73 13.44 -11.45
N ALA A 7 2.97 13.16 -11.86
CA ALA A 7 3.72 12.00 -11.39
C ALA A 7 3.81 12.00 -9.85
N VAL A 8 3.66 10.83 -9.25
CA VAL A 8 3.54 10.70 -7.80
C VAL A 8 4.68 9.84 -7.27
N ILE A 9 5.50 10.43 -6.40
CA ILE A 9 6.56 9.72 -5.68
C ILE A 9 6.01 9.35 -4.32
N ALA A 10 5.64 8.09 -4.15
CA ALA A 10 5.27 7.54 -2.85
C ALA A 10 6.46 6.77 -2.27
N PHE A 11 6.92 7.18 -1.10
CA PHE A 11 7.90 6.39 -0.35
C PHE A 11 7.17 5.62 0.75
N GLN A 12 6.65 4.45 0.38
CA GLN A 12 6.08 3.49 1.31
C GLN A 12 6.99 2.26 1.36
N PRO A 13 7.47 1.85 2.54
CA PRO A 13 8.08 0.54 2.69
C PRO A 13 7.08 -0.51 2.22
N VAL A 14 7.49 -1.41 1.33
CA VAL A 14 6.64 -2.52 0.89
C VAL A 14 6.27 -3.33 2.13
N ARG A 15 5.00 -3.26 2.53
CA ARG A 15 4.45 -4.11 3.59
C ARG A 15 3.90 -5.35 2.92
N SER A 16 4.52 -6.51 3.14
CA SER A 16 3.84 -7.77 2.85
C SER A 16 2.58 -7.88 3.73
N VAL A 17 1.59 -8.65 3.30
CA VAL A 17 0.38 -8.94 4.11
C VAL A 17 0.78 -9.43 5.50
N ILE A 18 1.83 -10.24 5.58
CA ILE A 18 2.35 -10.78 6.84
C ILE A 18 3.00 -9.70 7.70
N SER A 19 3.78 -8.79 7.11
CA SER A 19 4.30 -7.62 7.81
C SER A 19 3.16 -6.74 8.33
N TYR A 20 2.11 -6.50 7.53
CA TYR A 20 0.94 -5.75 7.96
C TYR A 20 0.22 -6.41 9.15
N ILE A 21 0.01 -7.73 9.11
CA ILE A 21 -0.59 -8.49 10.22
C ILE A 21 0.30 -8.40 11.47
N TYR A 22 1.60 -8.55 11.33
CA TYR A 22 2.52 -8.35 12.45
C TYR A 22 2.36 -6.96 13.07
N GLN A 23 2.24 -5.93 12.23
CA GLN A 23 2.12 -4.55 12.66
C GLN A 23 0.84 -4.22 13.40
N SER A 24 -0.28 -4.85 13.03
CA SER A 24 -1.53 -4.71 13.77
C SER A 24 -1.49 -5.42 15.12
N LEU A 25 -0.71 -6.50 15.23
CA LEU A 25 -0.64 -7.34 16.43
C LEU A 25 0.51 -6.99 17.38
N LYS A 26 1.54 -6.26 16.96
CA LYS A 26 2.73 -6.00 17.79
C LYS A 26 2.42 -5.29 19.12
N LYS A 27 1.29 -4.58 19.20
CA LYS A 27 0.79 -3.95 20.44
C LYS A 27 0.33 -4.98 21.49
N ASN A 28 0.06 -6.22 21.09
CA ASN A 28 -0.47 -7.28 21.95
C ASN A 28 0.62 -7.97 22.81
N GLY A 29 1.89 -7.57 22.67
CA GLY A 29 2.97 -7.94 23.60
C GLY A 29 4.21 -8.58 22.95
N ASN A 30 5.24 -8.80 23.77
CA ASN A 30 6.56 -9.25 23.32
C ASN A 30 6.57 -10.63 22.63
N HIS A 31 5.59 -11.49 22.91
CA HIS A 31 5.47 -12.80 22.29
C HIS A 31 5.21 -12.71 20.78
N VAL A 32 4.44 -11.72 20.32
CA VAL A 32 4.17 -11.50 18.88
C VAL A 32 5.45 -11.13 18.13
N LYS A 33 6.27 -10.24 18.72
CA LYS A 33 7.60 -9.90 18.19
C LYS A 33 8.50 -11.13 18.08
N SER A 34 8.58 -11.93 19.14
CA SER A 34 9.39 -13.15 19.15
C SER A 34 8.93 -14.14 18.05
N ASN A 35 7.63 -14.37 17.95
CA ASN A 35 7.04 -15.25 16.93
C ASN A 35 7.33 -14.75 15.51
N PHE A 36 7.31 -13.43 15.30
CA PHE A 36 7.60 -12.85 13.99
C PHE A 36 9.07 -13.00 13.60
N ILE A 37 10.01 -12.74 14.53
CA ILE A 37 11.44 -12.97 14.29
C ILE A 37 11.71 -14.46 13.98
N GLU A 38 11.02 -15.37 14.68
CA GLU A 38 11.11 -16.81 14.41
C GLU A 38 10.60 -17.17 13.01
N LEU A 39 9.51 -16.55 12.55
CA LEU A 39 9.03 -16.70 11.17
C LEU A 39 10.09 -16.23 10.18
N LEU A 40 10.63 -15.01 10.35
CA LEU A 40 11.66 -14.48 9.46
C LEU A 40 12.89 -15.40 9.41
N TRP A 41 13.27 -15.97 10.55
CA TRP A 41 14.36 -16.93 10.64
C TRP A 41 14.08 -18.22 9.86
N LYS A 42 12.87 -18.77 9.97
CA LYS A 42 12.47 -19.95 9.16
C LYS A 42 12.56 -19.65 7.67
N VAL A 43 12.11 -18.46 7.25
CA VAL A 43 12.19 -18.01 5.85
C VAL A 43 13.64 -17.89 5.38
N VAL A 44 14.50 -17.21 6.14
CA VAL A 44 15.94 -17.06 5.81
C VAL A 44 16.63 -18.41 5.68
N ARG A 45 16.37 -19.33 6.61
CA ARG A 45 16.93 -20.70 6.54
C ARG A 45 16.45 -21.45 5.29
N GLN A 46 15.17 -21.33 4.96
CA GLN A 46 14.63 -22.00 3.77
C GLN A 46 15.23 -21.44 2.48
N ILE A 47 15.43 -20.11 2.39
CA ILE A 47 16.15 -19.48 1.27
C ILE A 47 17.56 -20.06 1.15
N CYS A 48 18.33 -20.11 2.25
CA CYS A 48 19.69 -20.66 2.23
C CYS A 48 19.75 -22.10 1.72
N ILE A 49 18.76 -22.93 2.09
CA ILE A 49 18.65 -24.32 1.62
C ILE A 49 18.38 -24.36 0.12
N ASP A 50 17.38 -23.60 -0.35
CA ASP A 50 16.93 -23.64 -1.74
C ASP A 50 17.98 -23.05 -2.70
N THR A 51 18.71 -22.01 -2.28
CA THR A 51 19.82 -21.41 -3.05
C THR A 51 21.14 -22.17 -2.91
N LYS A 52 21.20 -23.22 -2.08
CA LYS A 52 22.42 -23.96 -1.74
C LYS A 52 23.55 -23.05 -1.20
N SER A 53 23.16 -21.97 -0.53
CA SER A 53 24.11 -21.01 0.06
C SER A 53 24.68 -21.55 1.36
N LYS A 54 25.98 -21.31 1.59
CA LYS A 54 26.63 -21.61 2.89
C LYS A 54 26.30 -20.51 3.90
N CYS A 55 25.14 -20.61 4.54
CA CYS A 55 24.75 -19.68 5.61
C CYS A 55 25.23 -20.22 6.97
N ASP A 56 26.18 -19.54 7.59
CA ASP A 56 26.50 -19.80 9.00
C ASP A 56 25.30 -19.40 9.86
N ASN A 57 24.82 -20.32 10.70
CA ASN A 57 23.56 -20.12 11.43
C ASN A 57 23.63 -18.92 12.38
N ASN A 58 24.76 -18.72 13.06
CA ASN A 58 24.89 -17.63 14.02
C ASN A 58 25.01 -16.28 13.30
N MET A 59 25.86 -16.20 12.28
CA MET A 59 26.03 -14.98 11.49
C MET A 59 24.72 -14.60 10.77
N ALA A 60 24.04 -15.55 10.13
CA ALA A 60 22.78 -15.29 9.43
C ALA A 60 21.67 -14.84 10.38
N TYR A 61 21.62 -15.38 11.60
CA TYR A 61 20.65 -14.93 12.60
C TYR A 61 20.97 -13.50 13.09
N GLN A 62 22.24 -13.16 13.30
CA GLN A 62 22.64 -11.78 13.66
C GLN A 62 22.31 -10.78 12.54
N GLU A 63 22.56 -11.16 11.28
CA GLU A 63 22.15 -10.35 10.12
C GLU A 63 20.64 -10.16 10.04
N LEU A 64 19.86 -11.22 10.32
CA LEU A 64 18.41 -11.11 10.41
C LEU A 64 17.96 -10.13 11.50
N LEU A 65 18.61 -10.12 12.67
CA LEU A 65 18.29 -9.17 13.73
C LEU A 65 18.55 -7.72 13.30
N ARG A 66 19.66 -7.45 12.59
CA ARG A 66 19.93 -6.13 12.00
C ARG A 66 18.87 -5.71 10.98
N VAL A 67 18.43 -6.64 10.14
CA VAL A 67 17.33 -6.41 9.18
C VAL A 67 16.03 -6.08 9.91
N TYR A 68 15.72 -6.80 10.99
CA TYR A 68 14.55 -6.54 11.82
C TYR A 68 14.62 -5.16 12.51
N GLU A 69 15.79 -4.75 12.99
CA GLU A 69 16.02 -3.44 13.58
C GLU A 69 15.82 -2.31 12.56
N PHE A 70 16.40 -2.46 11.37
CA PHE A 70 16.19 -1.53 10.25
C PHE A 70 14.72 -1.41 9.87
N MET A 71 14.02 -2.54 9.70
CA MET A 71 12.59 -2.58 9.44
C MET A 71 11.81 -1.86 10.56
N SER A 72 12.13 -2.10 11.82
CA SER A 72 11.47 -1.43 12.95
C SER A 72 11.73 0.08 12.98
N ALA A 73 12.92 0.53 12.60
CA ALA A 73 13.26 1.95 12.50
C ALA A 73 12.49 2.62 11.35
N LEU A 74 12.46 1.97 10.18
CA LEU A 74 11.72 2.43 9.02
C LEU A 74 10.23 2.57 9.32
N GLU A 75 9.66 1.59 10.02
CA GLU A 75 8.26 1.61 10.44
C GLU A 75 7.90 2.81 11.32
N LYS A 76 8.79 3.21 12.25
CA LYS A 76 8.58 4.36 13.14
C LYS A 76 8.49 5.67 12.37
N ILE A 77 9.26 5.81 11.30
CA ILE A 77 9.19 6.98 10.41
C ILE A 77 7.85 6.98 9.65
N THR A 78 7.37 5.80 9.28
CA THR A 78 6.13 5.61 8.49
C THR A 78 4.85 5.54 9.33
N GLU A 79 4.81 6.15 10.52
CA GLU A 79 3.78 5.90 11.53
C GLU A 79 2.35 5.90 10.95
N PRO A 80 1.55 4.85 11.20
CA PRO A 80 0.29 4.63 10.52
C PRO A 80 -0.80 5.46 11.15
N SER A 81 -1.26 6.53 10.48
CA SER A 81 -2.64 6.96 10.70
C SER A 81 -3.56 5.99 9.93
N GLN A 82 -4.72 5.67 10.50
CA GLN A 82 -5.77 4.91 9.78
C GLN A 82 -6.26 5.65 8.52
N ASP A 83 -5.89 6.92 8.39
CA ASP A 83 -6.12 7.78 7.23
C ASP A 83 -4.80 8.13 6.50
N TYR A 84 -3.72 7.34 6.62
CA TYR A 84 -2.39 7.72 6.10
C TYR A 84 -2.43 8.03 4.62
N GLU A 85 -3.20 7.30 3.82
CA GLU A 85 -3.39 7.62 2.41
C GLU A 85 -4.04 9.00 2.21
N LYS A 86 -5.06 9.35 3.00
CA LYS A 86 -5.69 10.69 2.97
C LYS A 86 -4.76 11.78 3.51
N ILE A 87 -4.00 11.50 4.57
CA ILE A 87 -3.02 12.44 5.14
C ILE A 87 -1.86 12.63 4.17
N TRP A 88 -1.40 11.57 3.53
CA TRP A 88 -0.34 11.59 2.52
C TRP A 88 -0.80 12.35 1.28
N ILE A 89 -2.01 12.11 0.76
CA ILE A 89 -2.57 12.92 -0.34
C ILE A 89 -2.68 14.40 0.07
N ARG A 90 -3.03 14.69 1.33
CA ARG A 90 -3.16 16.08 1.85
C ARG A 90 -1.83 16.76 2.17
N SER A 91 -0.79 15.99 2.52
CA SER A 91 0.51 16.50 2.98
C SER A 91 1.57 16.45 1.89
N SER A 92 1.34 15.67 0.83
CA SER A 92 2.17 15.66 -0.36
C SER A 92 2.16 17.02 -1.01
N ARG A 93 3.33 17.49 -1.42
CA ARG A 93 3.50 18.79 -2.04
C ARG A 93 4.00 18.62 -3.45
N ARG A 94 3.39 19.35 -4.38
CA ARG A 94 3.96 19.55 -5.71
C ARG A 94 5.33 20.18 -5.57
N SER A 95 6.34 19.51 -6.10
CA SER A 95 7.73 19.92 -6.07
C SER A 95 8.39 19.57 -7.40
N ASN A 96 9.42 20.31 -7.78
CA ASN A 96 10.27 19.90 -8.90
C ASN A 96 11.11 18.69 -8.47
N LEU A 97 11.37 17.76 -9.39
CA LEU A 97 12.22 16.61 -9.14
C LEU A 97 13.62 17.01 -8.62
N SER A 98 14.18 18.09 -9.16
CA SER A 98 15.44 18.69 -8.69
C SER A 98 15.44 19.10 -7.21
N SER A 99 14.29 19.53 -6.68
CA SER A 99 14.15 19.88 -5.26
C SER A 99 14.19 18.64 -4.36
N LEU A 100 13.74 17.48 -4.88
CA LEU A 100 13.84 16.21 -4.18
C LEU A 100 15.26 15.64 -4.21
N ASP A 101 15.92 15.72 -5.38
CA ASP A 101 17.34 15.33 -5.51
C ASP A 101 18.25 16.17 -4.59
N SER A 102 17.85 17.42 -4.29
CA SER A 102 18.55 18.26 -3.31
C SER A 102 18.21 17.95 -1.85
N GLY A 103 17.05 17.34 -1.61
CA GLY A 103 16.51 17.07 -0.27
C GLY A 103 16.88 15.69 0.29
N MET A 104 17.39 14.79 -0.54
CA MET A 104 17.76 13.42 -0.20
C MET A 104 19.04 13.03 -0.94
N THR A 105 20.08 12.66 -0.20
CA THR A 105 21.41 12.36 -0.76
C THR A 105 21.62 10.87 -1.06
N SER A 106 20.93 9.99 -0.34
CA SER A 106 21.03 8.54 -0.52
C SER A 106 20.37 8.04 -1.80
N ILE A 107 19.47 8.83 -2.39
CA ILE A 107 18.72 8.46 -3.59
C ILE A 107 18.80 9.60 -4.61
N ASN A 108 19.32 9.29 -5.80
CA ASN A 108 19.17 10.15 -6.97
C ASN A 108 17.89 9.75 -7.70
N TRP A 109 16.82 10.52 -7.51
CA TRP A 109 15.48 10.26 -8.04
C TRP A 109 15.46 10.29 -9.56
N THR A 110 16.16 11.25 -10.17
CA THR A 110 16.29 11.33 -11.63
C THR A 110 16.88 10.04 -12.20
N THR A 111 17.95 9.52 -11.60
CA THR A 111 18.59 8.27 -12.03
C THR A 111 17.69 7.08 -11.78
N TYR A 112 17.08 7.00 -10.60
CA TYR A 112 16.17 5.91 -10.23
C TYR A 112 14.96 5.82 -11.18
N LEU A 113 14.29 6.95 -11.44
CA LEU A 113 13.13 6.99 -12.33
C LEU A 113 13.52 6.63 -13.77
N ASN A 114 14.67 7.09 -14.26
CA ASN A 114 15.17 6.71 -15.58
C ASN A 114 15.49 5.21 -15.70
N LEU A 115 15.92 4.56 -14.61
CA LEU A 115 16.20 3.11 -14.59
C LEU A 115 14.94 2.25 -14.66
N ILE A 116 13.83 2.70 -14.06
CA ILE A 116 12.59 1.91 -13.98
C ILE A 116 11.57 2.28 -15.07
N SER A 117 11.77 3.40 -15.77
CA SER A 117 10.85 3.89 -16.79
C SER A 117 11.17 3.30 -18.16
N SER A 118 10.14 3.17 -19.01
CA SER A 118 10.35 2.83 -20.41
C SER A 118 11.05 3.98 -21.16
N HIS A 119 11.60 3.68 -22.33
CA HIS A 119 12.30 4.68 -23.14
C HIS A 119 11.37 5.85 -23.55
N GLU A 120 10.09 5.57 -23.77
CA GLU A 120 9.09 6.59 -24.12
C GLU A 120 8.82 7.56 -22.98
N ILE A 121 8.97 7.11 -21.72
CA ILE A 121 8.73 7.92 -20.52
C ILE A 121 10.00 8.67 -20.10
N SER A 122 11.18 8.09 -20.30
CA SER A 122 12.44 8.66 -19.81
C SER A 122 12.74 10.06 -20.38
N GLN A 123 12.30 10.36 -21.60
CA GLN A 123 12.43 11.70 -22.19
C GLN A 123 11.70 12.81 -21.40
N TYR A 124 10.70 12.46 -20.58
CA TYR A 124 9.94 13.40 -19.76
C TYR A 124 10.51 13.53 -18.33
N ILE A 125 11.52 12.73 -17.98
CA ILE A 125 12.17 12.76 -16.65
C ILE A 125 13.31 13.77 -16.71
N GLY A 126 13.03 14.98 -16.24
CA GLY A 126 13.99 16.06 -16.12
C GLY A 126 13.91 16.79 -14.77
N PRO A 127 14.83 17.73 -14.51
CA PRO A 127 14.88 18.48 -13.24
C PRO A 127 13.61 19.31 -12.97
N ASP A 128 12.89 19.69 -14.03
CA ASP A 128 11.65 20.46 -13.98
C ASP A 128 10.39 19.59 -13.93
N LEU A 129 10.53 18.27 -13.90
CA LEU A 129 9.39 17.36 -13.74
C LEU A 129 8.69 17.67 -12.42
N ILE A 130 7.41 18.06 -12.50
CA ILE A 130 6.58 18.27 -11.33
C ILE A 130 6.14 16.93 -10.80
N VAL A 131 6.40 16.70 -9.52
CA VAL A 131 6.02 15.48 -8.81
C VAL A 131 5.28 15.82 -7.52
N ASN A 132 4.33 14.98 -7.15
CA ASN A 132 3.77 14.97 -5.80
C ASN A 132 4.66 14.08 -4.94
N ALA A 133 5.28 14.64 -3.91
CA ALA A 133 6.19 13.92 -3.03
C ALA A 133 5.85 14.11 -1.55
N PRO A 134 6.30 13.19 -0.67
CA PRO A 134 6.08 13.32 0.76
C PRO A 134 6.72 14.61 1.32
N PRO A 135 6.30 15.06 2.51
CA PRO A 135 6.91 16.20 3.17
C PRO A 135 8.44 16.06 3.29
N VAL A 136 9.17 17.16 3.14
CA VAL A 136 10.64 17.18 3.19
C VAL A 136 11.21 16.56 4.47
N HIS A 137 10.58 16.78 5.63
CA HIS A 137 11.04 16.19 6.89
C HIS A 137 10.97 14.65 6.86
N TYR A 138 9.89 14.08 6.32
CA TYR A 138 9.75 12.64 6.16
C TYR A 138 10.85 12.07 5.25
N MET A 139 11.13 12.75 4.13
CA MET A 139 12.20 12.34 3.21
C MET A 139 13.59 12.39 3.88
N ARG A 140 13.84 13.40 4.72
CA ARG A 140 15.10 13.50 5.49
C ARG A 140 15.24 12.41 6.53
N ASP A 141 14.18 12.08 7.26
CA ASP A 141 14.22 11.00 8.25
C ASP A 141 14.55 9.65 7.61
N ILE A 142 14.02 9.41 6.40
CA ILE A 142 14.38 8.26 5.58
C ILE A 142 15.84 8.33 5.13
N ASP A 143 16.30 9.48 4.61
CA ASP A 143 17.68 9.67 4.15
C ASP A 143 18.69 9.36 5.27
N ASP A 144 18.45 9.92 6.45
CA ASP A 144 19.23 9.70 7.65
C ASP A 144 19.29 8.23 8.07
N LEU A 145 18.16 7.52 7.95
CA LEU A 145 18.10 6.10 8.27
C LEU A 145 18.88 5.27 7.24
N LEU A 146 18.77 5.60 5.95
CA LEU A 146 19.49 4.91 4.89
C LEU A 146 21.01 5.13 4.99
N ASP A 147 21.45 6.36 5.25
CA ASP A 147 22.87 6.70 5.39
C ASP A 147 23.54 5.97 6.58
N LYS A 148 22.83 5.84 7.70
CA LYS A 148 23.32 5.14 8.90
C LYS A 148 23.26 3.61 8.78
N THR A 149 22.55 3.08 7.80
CA THR A 149 22.35 1.63 7.65
C THR A 149 23.35 1.03 6.67
N PRO A 150 24.09 -0.03 7.05
CA PRO A 150 24.98 -0.70 6.13
C PRO A 150 24.27 -1.19 4.86
N LYS A 151 24.89 -0.98 3.69
CA LYS A 151 24.31 -1.36 2.39
C LYS A 151 23.85 -2.82 2.32
N HIS A 152 24.60 -3.74 2.93
CA HIS A 152 24.22 -5.16 2.97
C HIS A 152 22.94 -5.42 3.78
N THR A 153 22.72 -4.68 4.87
CA THR A 153 21.48 -4.76 5.66
C THR A 153 20.29 -4.26 4.85
N ILE A 154 20.44 -3.17 4.10
CA ILE A 154 19.39 -2.66 3.19
C ILE A 154 19.08 -3.70 2.11
N THR A 155 20.09 -4.28 1.47
CA THR A 155 19.91 -5.33 0.47
C THR A 155 19.21 -6.56 1.05
N ASN A 156 19.62 -7.03 2.22
CA ASN A 156 19.00 -8.17 2.91
C ASN A 156 17.54 -7.88 3.26
N TYR A 157 17.24 -6.66 3.71
CA TYR A 157 15.86 -6.21 3.95
C TYR A 157 15.03 -6.27 2.67
N VAL A 158 15.50 -5.67 1.55
CA VAL A 158 14.78 -5.67 0.27
C VAL A 158 14.52 -7.09 -0.22
N MET A 159 15.52 -7.97 -0.17
CA MET A 159 15.39 -9.36 -0.57
C MET A 159 14.39 -10.13 0.31
N LEU A 160 14.45 -9.94 1.63
CA LEU A 160 13.52 -10.59 2.56
C LEU A 160 12.09 -10.10 2.36
N MET A 161 11.88 -8.78 2.20
CA MET A 161 10.56 -8.22 1.92
C MET A 161 10.01 -8.70 0.58
N TYR A 162 10.87 -8.83 -0.43
CA TYR A 162 10.49 -9.40 -1.72
C TYR A 162 9.98 -10.84 -1.54
N VAL A 163 10.74 -11.72 -0.87
CA VAL A 163 10.28 -13.10 -0.62
C VAL A 163 8.98 -13.13 0.20
N LEU A 164 8.86 -12.30 1.23
CA LEU A 164 7.65 -12.20 2.03
C LEU A 164 6.44 -11.72 1.23
N SER A 165 6.62 -10.90 0.19
CA SER A 165 5.52 -10.44 -0.69
C SER A 165 4.91 -11.58 -1.52
N TRP A 166 5.67 -12.66 -1.74
CA TRP A 166 5.23 -13.84 -2.50
C TRP A 166 4.96 -15.06 -1.62
N ILE A 167 5.18 -14.97 -0.29
CA ILE A 167 5.26 -16.14 0.59
C ILE A 167 4.02 -17.03 0.59
N GLU A 168 2.83 -16.46 0.37
CA GLU A 168 1.56 -17.19 0.30
C GLU A 168 1.43 -18.06 -0.98
N LEU A 169 2.19 -17.68 -2.02
CA LEU A 169 2.25 -18.34 -3.33
C LEU A 169 3.44 -19.31 -3.44
N LEU A 170 4.35 -19.32 -2.45
CA LEU A 170 5.47 -20.25 -2.40
C LEU A 170 5.03 -21.63 -1.87
N ASP A 171 5.96 -22.58 -1.89
CA ASP A 171 5.71 -23.95 -1.47
C ASP A 171 5.31 -24.07 0.02
N THR A 172 4.85 -25.26 0.41
CA THR A 172 4.41 -25.55 1.77
C THR A 172 5.49 -25.29 2.83
N LYS A 173 6.78 -25.35 2.48
CA LYS A 173 7.86 -25.12 3.44
C LYS A 173 7.88 -23.66 3.90
N TYR A 174 7.64 -22.71 3.00
CA TYR A 174 7.48 -21.30 3.34
C TYR A 174 6.15 -21.03 4.05
N ARG A 175 5.05 -21.55 3.49
CA ARG A 175 3.70 -21.31 4.03
C ARG A 175 3.51 -21.85 5.44
N SER A 176 4.07 -23.02 5.76
CA SER A 176 3.92 -23.62 7.10
C SER A 176 4.44 -22.72 8.22
N GLY A 177 5.51 -21.96 7.97
CA GLY A 177 6.00 -20.95 8.91
C GLY A 177 4.98 -19.83 9.15
N VAL A 178 4.33 -19.35 8.08
CA VAL A 178 3.27 -18.33 8.15
C VAL A 178 2.07 -18.86 8.92
N GLU A 179 1.59 -20.05 8.58
CA GLU A 179 0.44 -20.69 9.25
C GLU A 179 0.71 -20.87 10.75
N GLU A 180 1.94 -21.25 11.12
CA GLU A 180 2.35 -21.33 12.52
C GLU A 180 2.36 -19.97 13.21
N PHE A 181 2.91 -18.94 12.57
CA PHE A 181 2.91 -17.57 13.09
C PHE A 181 1.49 -17.04 13.32
N LEU A 182 0.60 -17.22 12.34
CA LEU A 182 -0.81 -16.78 12.44
C LEU A 182 -1.51 -17.48 13.61
N ARG A 183 -1.41 -18.81 13.70
CA ARG A 183 -1.99 -19.60 14.78
C ARG A 183 -1.47 -19.19 16.16
N ARG A 184 -0.16 -18.98 16.31
CA ARG A 184 0.45 -18.50 17.56
C ARG A 184 0.09 -17.06 17.91
N SER A 185 -0.34 -16.28 16.93
CA SER A 185 -0.78 -14.90 17.11
C SER A 185 -2.31 -14.78 17.25
N GLY A 186 -3.03 -15.91 17.33
CA GLY A 186 -4.49 -15.94 17.46
C GLY A 186 -5.24 -15.56 16.18
N VAL A 187 -4.56 -15.51 15.03
CA VAL A 187 -5.16 -15.21 13.73
C VAL A 187 -5.55 -16.53 13.05
N PRO A 188 -6.79 -16.68 12.57
CA PRO A 188 -7.19 -17.82 11.77
C PRO A 188 -6.29 -17.99 10.55
N VAL A 189 -5.86 -19.23 10.29
CA VAL A 189 -5.12 -19.56 9.08
C VAL A 189 -6.02 -19.34 7.87
N ILE A 190 -5.51 -18.66 6.85
CA ILE A 190 -6.23 -18.36 5.63
C ILE A 190 -6.22 -19.60 4.72
N PRO A 191 -7.40 -20.13 4.32
CA PRO A 191 -7.48 -21.26 3.40
C PRO A 191 -6.80 -20.96 2.06
N LYS A 192 -6.19 -21.98 1.43
CA LYS A 192 -5.48 -21.82 0.16
C LYS A 192 -6.40 -21.35 -0.96
N GLU A 193 -7.63 -21.84 -0.98
CA GLU A 193 -8.66 -21.46 -1.95
C GLU A 193 -8.96 -19.96 -1.88
N TYR A 194 -9.00 -19.41 -0.66
CA TYR A 194 -9.20 -17.99 -0.43
C TYR A 194 -8.01 -17.16 -0.91
N ILE A 195 -6.77 -17.60 -0.63
CA ILE A 195 -5.55 -16.95 -1.15
C ILE A 195 -5.58 -16.93 -2.68
N CYS A 196 -5.90 -18.05 -3.33
CA CYS A 196 -6.00 -18.10 -4.80
C CYS A 196 -7.07 -17.14 -5.32
N TYR A 197 -8.23 -17.09 -4.67
CA TYR A 197 -9.31 -16.16 -5.02
C TYR A 197 -8.87 -14.70 -4.88
N THR A 198 -8.26 -14.31 -3.76
CA THR A 198 -7.84 -12.91 -3.52
C THR A 198 -6.75 -12.48 -4.49
N GLN A 199 -5.76 -13.33 -4.77
CA GLN A 199 -4.69 -13.03 -5.72
C GLN A 199 -5.21 -12.94 -7.15
N THR A 200 -6.14 -13.83 -7.54
CA THR A 200 -6.80 -13.76 -8.86
C THR A 200 -7.61 -12.47 -8.97
N ARG A 201 -8.40 -12.13 -7.95
CA ARG A 201 -9.20 -10.91 -7.90
C ARG A 201 -8.33 -9.66 -7.99
N ARG A 202 -7.18 -9.64 -7.32
CA ARG A 202 -6.24 -8.50 -7.34
C ARG A 202 -5.73 -8.17 -8.75
N ILE A 203 -5.51 -9.19 -9.58
CA ILE A 203 -4.95 -9.03 -10.93
C ILE A 203 -6.06 -8.90 -11.99
N TYR A 204 -7.17 -9.62 -11.81
CA TYR A 204 -8.23 -9.79 -12.81
C TYR A 204 -9.59 -9.29 -12.33
N LEU A 205 -9.62 -8.24 -11.50
CA LEU A 205 -10.84 -7.72 -10.89
C LEU A 205 -11.95 -7.50 -11.92
N ASP A 206 -11.66 -6.75 -12.99
CA ASP A 206 -12.65 -6.41 -14.02
C ASP A 206 -13.19 -7.64 -14.74
N ALA A 207 -12.31 -8.58 -15.09
CA ALA A 207 -12.72 -9.82 -15.74
C ALA A 207 -13.61 -10.68 -14.83
N MET A 208 -13.26 -10.79 -13.54
CA MET A 208 -14.07 -11.50 -12.55
C MET A 208 -15.42 -10.82 -12.31
N MET A 209 -15.44 -9.50 -12.21
CA MET A 209 -16.66 -8.71 -12.04
C MET A 209 -17.58 -8.83 -13.26
N ALA A 210 -17.03 -8.76 -14.48
CA ALA A 210 -17.78 -8.97 -15.71
C ALA A 210 -18.38 -10.39 -15.76
N LEU A 211 -17.59 -11.42 -15.43
CA LEU A 211 -18.07 -12.81 -15.36
C LEU A 211 -19.21 -12.96 -14.34
N GLN A 212 -19.07 -12.37 -13.16
CA GLN A 212 -20.09 -12.39 -12.12
C GLN A 212 -21.37 -11.68 -12.57
N ALA A 213 -21.26 -10.50 -13.18
CA ALA A 213 -22.40 -9.76 -13.72
C ALA A 213 -23.12 -10.55 -14.83
N HIS A 214 -22.38 -11.22 -15.71
CA HIS A 214 -22.96 -12.07 -16.74
C HIS A 214 -23.72 -13.27 -16.18
N ARG A 215 -23.24 -13.86 -15.07
CA ARG A 215 -23.87 -15.03 -14.44
C ARG A 215 -25.10 -14.71 -13.61
N ASN A 216 -25.23 -13.48 -13.10
CA ASN A 216 -26.25 -13.11 -12.11
C ASN A 216 -27.16 -11.96 -12.57
N ASN A 217 -27.58 -11.97 -13.84
CA ASN A 217 -28.47 -10.94 -14.41
C ASN A 217 -28.01 -9.50 -14.14
N GLY A 218 -26.70 -9.24 -14.22
CA GLY A 218 -26.12 -7.94 -13.86
C GLY A 218 -26.67 -6.75 -14.65
N LYS A 219 -27.29 -6.98 -15.83
CA LYS A 219 -28.02 -5.94 -16.57
C LYS A 219 -29.30 -5.48 -15.85
N GLU A 220 -30.05 -6.43 -15.28
CA GLU A 220 -31.25 -6.14 -14.50
C GLU A 220 -30.86 -5.50 -13.16
N GLY A 221 -29.88 -6.09 -12.46
CA GLY A 221 -29.34 -5.51 -11.24
C GLY A 221 -28.82 -4.09 -11.43
N LYS A 222 -28.14 -3.80 -12.57
CA LYS A 222 -27.71 -2.45 -12.91
C LYS A 222 -28.90 -1.49 -13.06
N ARG A 223 -29.97 -1.88 -13.75
CA ARG A 223 -31.17 -1.02 -13.91
C ARG A 223 -31.78 -0.70 -12.55
N THR A 224 -32.05 -1.72 -11.74
CA THR A 224 -32.63 -1.52 -10.40
C THR A 224 -31.79 -0.61 -9.52
N VAL A 225 -30.46 -0.80 -9.50
CA VAL A 225 -29.57 0.05 -8.71
C VAL A 225 -29.48 1.48 -9.28
N THR A 226 -29.49 1.64 -10.61
CA THR A 226 -29.55 2.97 -11.24
C THR A 226 -30.83 3.70 -10.81
N ASP A 227 -32.00 3.07 -10.93
CA ASP A 227 -33.28 3.67 -10.57
C ASP A 227 -33.30 4.08 -9.09
N MET A 228 -32.86 3.18 -8.19
CA MET A 228 -32.72 3.48 -6.76
C MET A 228 -31.75 4.65 -6.49
N THR A 229 -30.64 4.72 -7.22
CA THR A 229 -29.64 5.78 -7.04
C THR A 229 -30.19 7.13 -7.50
N GLU A 230 -30.95 7.16 -8.59
CA GLU A 230 -31.60 8.37 -9.10
C GLU A 230 -32.66 8.87 -8.11
N GLU A 231 -33.51 7.98 -7.59
CA GLU A 231 -34.52 8.33 -6.58
C GLU A 231 -33.86 8.87 -5.29
N LEU A 232 -32.81 8.22 -4.81
CA LEU A 232 -32.06 8.67 -3.63
C LEU A 232 -31.37 10.02 -3.86
N SER A 233 -30.84 10.24 -5.07
CA SER A 233 -30.20 11.51 -5.44
C SER A 233 -31.21 12.65 -5.42
N GLU A 234 -32.39 12.47 -6.00
CA GLU A 234 -33.44 13.49 -6.00
C GLU A 234 -33.99 13.75 -4.59
N ALA A 235 -34.25 12.71 -3.80
CA ALA A 235 -34.67 12.89 -2.41
C ALA A 235 -33.63 13.66 -1.59
N PHE A 236 -32.34 13.41 -1.82
CA PHE A 236 -31.26 14.17 -1.19
C PHE A 236 -31.23 15.63 -1.65
N LYS A 237 -31.40 15.89 -2.95
CA LYS A 237 -31.48 17.26 -3.49
C LYS A 237 -32.65 18.02 -2.86
N ASP A 238 -33.81 17.38 -2.69
CA ASP A 238 -34.99 18.00 -2.08
C ASP A 238 -34.76 18.37 -0.62
N ILE A 239 -34.16 17.48 0.17
CA ILE A 239 -33.75 17.79 1.56
C ILE A 239 -32.83 19.02 1.61
N ILE A 240 -31.88 19.13 0.68
CA ILE A 240 -30.97 20.28 0.65
C ILE A 240 -31.68 21.56 0.17
N ARG A 241 -32.55 21.48 -0.82
CA ARG A 241 -33.36 22.62 -1.31
C ARG A 241 -34.22 23.18 -0.19
N GLU A 242 -34.87 22.31 0.60
CA GLU A 242 -35.84 22.68 1.64
C GLU A 242 -35.22 23.11 2.98
N ASN A 243 -33.96 22.76 3.26
CA ASN A 243 -33.36 23.08 4.54
C ASN A 243 -33.29 24.61 4.81
N THR A 244 -33.24 25.04 6.06
CA THR A 244 -33.21 26.48 6.39
C THR A 244 -31.82 27.00 6.73
N TRP A 245 -30.84 26.11 6.88
CA TRP A 245 -29.51 26.44 7.39
C TRP A 245 -28.45 26.68 6.29
N MET A 246 -28.71 26.26 5.03
CA MET A 246 -27.82 26.57 3.90
C MET A 246 -28.29 27.81 3.13
N GLU A 247 -27.33 28.62 2.70
CA GLU A 247 -27.60 29.76 1.84
C GLU A 247 -28.11 29.33 0.46
N LYS A 248 -29.05 30.11 -0.10
CA LYS A 248 -29.66 29.84 -1.42
C LYS A 248 -28.61 29.74 -2.54
N ALA A 249 -27.53 30.51 -2.48
CA ALA A 249 -26.44 30.48 -3.45
C ALA A 249 -25.66 29.15 -3.47
N SER A 250 -25.82 28.30 -2.44
CA SER A 250 -25.19 26.98 -2.31
C SER A 250 -26.11 25.81 -2.69
N LYS A 251 -27.37 26.10 -3.03
CA LYS A 251 -28.42 25.10 -3.35
C LYS A 251 -28.71 24.96 -4.84
N THR A 252 -27.81 25.44 -5.69
CA THR A 252 -27.94 25.31 -7.14
C THR A 252 -27.72 23.84 -7.54
N ASP A 253 -28.50 23.34 -8.50
CA ASP A 253 -28.41 21.94 -8.95
C ASP A 253 -26.98 21.52 -9.33
N GLU A 254 -26.21 22.39 -9.99
CA GLU A 254 -24.80 22.14 -10.34
C GLU A 254 -23.93 21.84 -9.10
N LYS A 255 -24.16 22.55 -7.98
CA LYS A 255 -23.43 22.34 -6.73
C LYS A 255 -23.89 21.08 -5.99
N LEU A 256 -25.17 20.75 -6.09
CA LEU A 256 -25.75 19.54 -5.49
C LEU A 256 -25.29 18.28 -6.22
N GLU A 257 -25.29 18.31 -7.56
CA GLU A 257 -24.73 17.24 -8.38
C GLU A 257 -23.23 17.09 -8.14
N GLY A 258 -22.50 18.22 -8.09
CA GLY A 258 -21.08 18.22 -7.73
C GLY A 258 -20.81 17.61 -6.35
N ALA A 259 -21.65 17.91 -5.35
CA ALA A 259 -21.54 17.35 -4.00
C ALA A 259 -21.85 15.85 -3.95
N PHE A 260 -22.89 15.41 -4.67
CA PHE A 260 -23.27 13.99 -4.76
C PHE A 260 -22.18 13.16 -5.44
N LEU A 261 -21.64 13.65 -6.57
CA LEU A 261 -20.52 13.02 -7.27
C LEU A 261 -19.24 13.01 -6.41
N ALA A 262 -19.01 14.05 -5.60
CA ALA A 262 -17.89 14.08 -4.67
C ALA A 262 -18.06 13.05 -3.53
N SER A 263 -19.29 12.80 -3.05
CA SER A 263 -19.55 11.77 -2.04
C SER A 263 -19.34 10.35 -2.56
N THR A 264 -19.80 10.03 -3.77
CA THR A 264 -19.63 8.69 -4.37
C THR A 264 -18.17 8.38 -4.68
N LYS A 265 -17.41 9.37 -5.18
CA LYS A 265 -15.97 9.22 -5.44
C LYS A 265 -15.15 9.01 -4.16
N LYS A 266 -15.61 9.57 -3.03
CA LYS A 266 -14.99 9.38 -1.71
C LYS A 266 -15.23 7.97 -1.16
N GLU A 267 -16.34 7.33 -1.52
CA GLU A 267 -16.62 5.93 -1.20
C GLU A 267 -15.84 4.94 -2.06
N GLU A 268 -15.64 5.21 -3.36
CA GLU A 268 -14.75 4.39 -4.20
C GLU A 268 -13.31 4.36 -3.65
N LEU A 269 -12.78 5.52 -3.26
CA LEU A 269 -11.47 5.63 -2.60
C LEU A 269 -11.43 4.93 -1.23
N SER A 270 -12.55 4.91 -0.50
CA SER A 270 -12.67 4.22 0.79
C SER A 270 -12.67 2.70 0.61
N LEU A 271 -13.36 2.18 -0.41
CA LEU A 271 -13.44 0.76 -0.72
C LEU A 271 -12.12 0.23 -1.27
N THR A 272 -11.36 1.03 -2.03
CA THR A 272 -9.99 0.67 -2.43
C THR A 272 -8.99 0.71 -1.27
N SER A 273 -9.21 1.56 -0.25
CA SER A 273 -8.32 1.66 0.93
C SER A 273 -8.56 0.58 2.00
N GLN A 274 -9.67 -0.17 1.91
CA GLN A 274 -9.97 -1.33 2.75
C GLN A 274 -9.60 -2.67 2.09
N LEU A 275 -8.87 -2.62 0.97
CA LEU A 275 -8.39 -3.76 0.17
C LEU A 275 -6.87 -3.80 0.11
#